data_AF-A0A7J9JMW7-F1
#
_entry.id   AF-A0A7J9JMW7-F1
#
_cell.length_a   1.000
_cell.length_b   1.000
_cell.length_c   1.000
_cell.angle_alpha   90.00
_cell.angle_beta   90.00
_cell.angle_gamma   90.00
#
_symmetry.space_group_name_H-M   'P 1'
#
loop_
_entity.id
_entity.type
_entity.pdbx_description
1 polymer ?
#
loop_
_entity_poly.entity_id
_entity_poly.type
_entity_poly.pdbx_seq_one_letter_code
_entity_poly.pdbx_strand_id
1 'polypeptide(L)'
;MSVLIVTSLGDIVVDLFTDKCPLSCKNFLKLCKIKYYHGCLFHTVQKDFTAQTGDPTGTGSGGDSVYKFLYGDQARFFGDEIHHDIKHSKTGTVAMASAGENLNASQFYFTLRDDLDYLDGKHTVFGEVAEGLETLTRINEAYVDEKSRPYKNIRIKHTHILDDPFDDPPQLSELIPGASPEGKPKDE
;
A
#
# COMPACT_ATOMS: atom_id res chain seq x y z
N MET A 1 -12.74 -8.29 3.54
CA MET A 1 -11.80 -8.90 2.57
C MET A 1 -10.40 -8.56 3.03
N SER A 2 -9.45 -9.47 2.96
CA SER A 2 -8.20 -9.29 3.72
C SER A 2 -6.95 -9.67 2.93
N VAL A 3 -5.85 -8.95 3.16
CA VAL A 3 -4.54 -9.22 2.57
C VAL A 3 -3.51 -9.32 3.69
N LEU A 4 -2.75 -10.41 3.70
CA LEU A 4 -1.57 -10.56 4.53
C LEU A 4 -0.37 -9.96 3.81
N ILE A 5 0.27 -8.99 4.44
CA ILE A 5 1.49 -8.31 3.98
C ILE A 5 2.64 -8.79 4.88
N VAL A 6 3.51 -9.63 4.32
CA VAL A 6 4.73 -10.11 4.98
C VAL A 6 5.82 -9.06 4.78
N THR A 7 6.33 -8.47 5.87
CA THR A 7 7.39 -7.46 5.80
C THR A 7 8.72 -7.97 6.34
N SER A 8 9.78 -7.17 6.25
CA SER A 8 11.06 -7.47 6.91
C SER A 8 11.01 -7.34 8.43
N LEU A 9 10.01 -6.65 8.98
CA LEU A 9 9.84 -6.45 10.43
C LEU A 9 8.71 -7.29 11.02
N GLY A 10 7.99 -8.09 10.24
CA GLY A 10 6.87 -8.90 10.71
C GLY A 10 5.69 -8.83 9.75
N ASP A 11 4.59 -9.45 10.15
CA ASP A 11 3.42 -9.60 9.31
C ASP A 11 2.34 -8.58 9.70
N ILE A 12 1.55 -8.16 8.72
CA ILE A 12 0.41 -7.25 8.88
C ILE A 12 -0.76 -7.82 8.08
N VAL A 13 -1.91 -7.99 8.72
CA VAL A 13 -3.17 -8.34 8.03
C VAL A 13 -4.00 -7.08 7.89
N VAL A 14 -4.40 -6.76 6.66
CA VAL A 14 -5.20 -5.58 6.34
C VAL A 14 -6.58 -6.02 5.85
N ASP A 15 -7.62 -5.54 6.51
CA ASP A 15 -8.99 -5.60 6.02
C ASP A 15 -9.28 -4.43 5.08
N LEU A 16 -9.92 -4.74 3.95
CA LEU A 16 -10.20 -3.80 2.87
C LEU A 16 -11.69 -3.45 2.84
N PHE A 17 -11.99 -2.16 2.65
CA PHE A 17 -13.34 -1.62 2.53
C PHE A 17 -13.84 -1.69 1.07
N THR A 18 -13.86 -2.89 0.50
CA THR A 18 -14.18 -3.16 -0.91
C THR A 18 -15.53 -2.62 -1.37
N ASP A 19 -16.54 -2.59 -0.49
CA ASP A 19 -17.88 -2.06 -0.80
C ASP A 19 -17.87 -0.53 -0.92
N LYS A 20 -17.02 0.14 -0.15
CA LYS A 20 -16.94 1.61 -0.10
C LYS A 20 -15.91 2.16 -1.08
N CYS A 21 -14.76 1.51 -1.20
CA CYS A 21 -13.64 1.92 -2.02
C CYS A 21 -13.28 0.85 -3.07
N PRO A 22 -14.22 0.45 -3.95
CA PRO A 22 -14.00 -0.64 -4.90
C PRO A 22 -12.83 -0.38 -5.87
N LEU A 23 -12.61 0.87 -6.33
CA LEU A 23 -11.52 1.17 -7.25
C LEU A 23 -10.16 1.03 -6.57
N SER A 24 -10.02 1.55 -5.36
CA SER A 24 -8.79 1.50 -4.57
C SER A 24 -8.46 0.07 -4.14
N CYS A 25 -9.47 -0.66 -3.64
CA CYS A 25 -9.30 -2.04 -3.21
C CYS A 25 -8.98 -2.96 -4.40
N LYS A 26 -9.68 -2.82 -5.54
CA LYS A 26 -9.37 -3.57 -6.75
C LYS A 26 -7.95 -3.28 -7.22
N ASN A 27 -7.55 -2.01 -7.26
CA ASN A 27 -6.19 -1.63 -7.60
C ASN A 27 -5.17 -2.33 -6.70
N PHE A 28 -5.32 -2.22 -5.38
CA PHE A 28 -4.43 -2.84 -4.40
C PHE A 28 -4.35 -4.37 -4.57
N LEU A 29 -5.50 -5.06 -4.64
CA LEU A 29 -5.57 -6.51 -4.78
C LEU A 29 -4.93 -7.00 -6.07
N LYS A 30 -5.18 -6.35 -7.22
CA LYS A 30 -4.59 -6.77 -8.49
C LYS A 30 -3.09 -6.48 -8.54
N LEU A 31 -2.62 -5.38 -7.96
CA LEU A 31 -1.19 -5.11 -7.78
C LEU A 31 -0.52 -6.17 -6.88
N CYS A 32 -1.21 -6.66 -5.83
CA CYS A 32 -0.74 -7.80 -5.05
C CYS A 32 -0.65 -9.09 -5.88
N LYS A 33 -1.61 -9.37 -6.78
CA LYS A 33 -1.61 -10.57 -7.64
C LYS A 33 -0.39 -10.62 -8.56
N ILE A 34 -0.08 -9.50 -9.22
CA ILE A 34 1.05 -9.40 -10.15
C ILE A 34 2.39 -9.17 -9.42
N LYS A 35 2.42 -9.30 -8.09
CA LYS A 35 3.60 -9.13 -7.23
C LYS A 35 4.27 -7.75 -7.35
N TYR A 36 3.50 -6.72 -7.69
CA TYR A 36 3.98 -5.35 -7.84
C TYR A 36 4.64 -4.81 -6.57
N TYR A 37 4.10 -5.18 -5.40
CA TYR A 37 4.62 -4.74 -4.11
C TYR A 37 5.80 -5.56 -3.58
N HIS A 38 6.22 -6.63 -4.27
CA HIS A 38 7.37 -7.43 -3.86
C HIS A 38 8.64 -6.58 -3.85
N GLY A 39 9.31 -6.51 -2.70
CA GLY A 39 10.52 -5.73 -2.51
C GLY A 39 10.30 -4.22 -2.33
N CYS A 40 9.06 -3.72 -2.41
CA CYS A 40 8.77 -2.31 -2.16
C CYS A 40 9.27 -1.87 -0.78
N LEU A 41 9.95 -0.73 -0.73
CA LEU A 41 10.43 -0.13 0.50
C LEU A 41 9.30 0.63 1.20
N PHE A 42 9.32 0.63 2.53
CA PHE A 42 8.79 1.74 3.31
C PHE A 42 9.78 2.88 3.17
N HIS A 43 9.60 3.69 2.13
CA HIS A 43 10.56 4.69 1.71
C HIS A 43 10.46 5.98 2.53
N THR A 44 9.35 6.18 3.25
CA THR A 44 9.14 7.28 4.19
C THR A 44 8.44 6.73 5.44
N VAL A 45 9.03 6.96 6.61
CA VAL A 45 8.45 6.65 7.92
C VAL A 45 8.57 7.89 8.79
N GLN A 46 7.43 8.51 9.08
CA GLN A 46 7.33 9.68 9.95
C GLN A 46 6.77 9.23 11.29
N LYS A 47 7.64 9.28 12.31
CA LYS A 47 7.29 8.82 13.66
C LYS A 47 6.02 9.50 14.16
N ASP A 48 5.10 8.70 14.69
CA ASP A 48 3.79 9.11 15.19
C ASP A 48 2.98 9.87 14.14
N PHE A 49 3.12 9.48 12.87
CA PHE A 49 2.32 10.04 11.79
C PHE A 49 1.98 8.96 10.74
N THR A 50 2.86 8.69 9.78
CA THR A 50 2.59 7.73 8.70
C THR A 50 3.81 6.90 8.30
N ALA A 51 3.56 5.67 7.84
CA ALA A 51 4.54 4.84 7.14
C ALA A 51 4.09 4.62 5.70
N GLN A 52 4.80 5.20 4.74
CA GLN A 52 4.45 5.19 3.31
C GLN A 52 5.28 4.16 2.53
N THR A 53 4.60 3.43 1.65
CA THR A 53 5.16 2.38 0.79
C THR A 53 4.42 2.30 -0.55
N GLY A 54 4.64 1.23 -1.32
CA GLY A 54 3.93 0.97 -2.57
C GLY A 54 4.56 1.59 -3.83
N ASP A 55 5.78 2.10 -3.73
CA ASP A 55 6.61 2.54 -4.87
C ASP A 55 7.71 1.50 -5.16
N PRO A 56 7.65 0.76 -6.28
CA PRO A 56 8.68 -0.21 -6.65
C PRO A 56 10.05 0.40 -6.92
N THR A 57 10.10 1.69 -7.26
CA THR A 57 11.37 2.40 -7.47
C THR A 57 12.04 2.77 -6.13
N GLY A 58 11.25 2.85 -5.05
CA GLY A 58 11.72 3.25 -3.72
C GLY A 58 12.17 4.72 -3.64
N THR A 59 11.79 5.56 -4.60
CA THR A 59 12.16 6.98 -4.67
C THR A 59 11.17 7.89 -3.95
N GLY A 60 9.93 7.44 -3.80
CA GLY A 60 8.81 8.21 -3.27
C GLY A 60 7.99 8.92 -4.36
N SER A 61 8.47 8.97 -5.60
CA SER A 61 7.79 9.64 -6.73
C SER A 61 7.29 8.67 -7.82
N GLY A 62 7.59 7.37 -7.67
CA GLY A 62 7.18 6.35 -8.61
C GLY A 62 5.78 5.79 -8.33
N GLY A 63 5.50 4.63 -8.90
CA GLY A 63 4.23 3.95 -8.73
C GLY A 63 3.24 4.19 -9.88
N ASP A 64 2.50 3.14 -10.20
CA ASP A 64 1.49 3.08 -11.24
C ASP A 64 0.31 2.23 -10.76
N SER A 65 -0.92 2.64 -11.05
CA SER A 65 -2.09 1.81 -10.76
C SER A 65 -2.14 0.54 -11.64
N VAL A 66 -2.91 -0.47 -11.22
CA VAL A 66 -3.19 -1.64 -12.05
C VAL A 66 -3.81 -1.23 -13.39
N TYR A 67 -4.61 -0.15 -13.40
CA TYR A 67 -5.35 0.30 -14.57
C TYR A 67 -4.43 0.73 -15.71
N LYS A 68 -3.22 1.22 -15.39
CA LYS A 68 -2.16 1.47 -16.38
C LYS A 68 -1.85 0.22 -17.20
N PHE A 69 -1.66 -0.90 -16.53
CA PHE A 69 -1.28 -2.16 -17.16
C PHE A 69 -2.43 -2.80 -17.92
N LEU A 70 -3.68 -2.49 -17.53
CA LEU A 70 -4.87 -3.03 -18.18
C LEU A 70 -5.32 -2.20 -19.38
N TYR A 71 -5.17 -0.88 -19.31
CA TYR A 71 -5.79 0.05 -20.26
C TYR A 71 -4.80 1.00 -20.94
N GLY A 72 -3.56 1.11 -20.47
CA GLY A 72 -2.52 1.98 -21.03
C GLY A 72 -2.14 3.17 -20.14
N ASP A 73 -1.12 3.93 -20.55
CA ASP A 73 -0.51 5.02 -19.76
C ASP A 73 -1.51 6.11 -19.33
N GLN A 74 -2.57 6.35 -20.10
CA GLN A 74 -3.62 7.31 -19.78
C GLN A 74 -4.43 6.91 -18.53
N ALA A 75 -4.43 5.62 -18.18
CA ALA A 75 -5.08 5.08 -16.98
C ALA A 75 -4.10 4.92 -15.82
N ARG A 76 -2.96 5.63 -15.84
CA ARG A 76 -1.97 5.60 -14.75
C ARG A 76 -2.60 5.93 -13.39
N PHE A 77 -3.51 6.90 -13.36
CA PHE A 77 -4.16 7.39 -12.16
C PHE A 77 -5.66 7.06 -12.13
N PHE A 78 -6.23 6.99 -10.93
CA PHE A 78 -7.67 6.86 -10.71
C PHE A 78 -8.18 7.82 -9.62
N GLY A 79 -9.50 8.05 -9.62
CA GLY A 79 -10.18 9.01 -8.77
C GLY A 79 -10.19 8.65 -7.28
N ASP A 80 -10.46 9.65 -6.44
CA ASP A 80 -10.63 9.47 -5.00
C ASP A 80 -11.99 8.84 -4.66
N GLU A 81 -12.05 8.04 -3.59
CA GLU A 81 -13.27 7.44 -3.03
C GLU A 81 -13.44 7.90 -1.57
N ILE A 82 -13.71 9.19 -1.40
CA ILE A 82 -13.82 9.84 -0.08
C ILE A 82 -15.18 9.56 0.57
N HIS A 83 -15.15 9.08 1.81
CA HIS A 83 -16.34 8.81 2.63
C HIS A 83 -16.26 9.52 3.98
N HIS A 84 -17.35 10.15 4.41
CA HIS A 84 -17.38 10.92 5.67
C HIS A 84 -17.34 10.03 6.92
N ASP A 85 -17.73 8.76 6.77
CA ASP A 85 -17.82 7.78 7.86
C ASP A 85 -16.57 6.88 7.95
N ILE A 86 -15.57 7.08 7.07
CA ILE A 86 -14.25 6.45 7.17
C ILE A 86 -13.22 7.55 7.38
N LYS A 87 -12.46 7.45 8.48
CA LYS A 87 -11.55 8.50 8.94
C LYS A 87 -10.19 7.94 9.33
N HIS A 88 -9.22 8.82 9.46
CA HIS A 88 -7.90 8.52 10.02
C HIS A 88 -7.90 8.58 11.55
N SER A 89 -8.92 7.98 12.18
CA SER A 89 -9.16 8.09 13.62
C SER A 89 -8.24 7.21 14.47
N LYS A 90 -7.71 6.11 13.92
CA LYS A 90 -6.89 5.16 14.66
C LYS A 90 -5.60 4.81 13.95
N THR A 91 -4.63 4.35 14.73
CA THR A 91 -3.41 3.69 14.27
C THR A 91 -3.77 2.46 13.44
N GLY A 92 -3.07 2.25 12.33
CA GLY A 92 -3.33 1.14 11.42
C GLY A 92 -4.41 1.40 10.37
N THR A 93 -4.93 2.62 10.24
CA THR A 93 -5.72 3.00 9.06
C THR A 93 -4.84 2.97 7.81
N VAL A 94 -5.35 2.44 6.70
CA VAL A 94 -4.64 2.32 5.42
C VAL A 94 -5.30 3.21 4.37
N ALA A 95 -4.51 4.12 3.80
CA ALA A 95 -4.99 5.12 2.85
C ALA A 95 -4.03 5.34 1.68
N MET A 96 -4.56 5.83 0.56
CA MET A 96 -3.79 6.11 -0.65
C MET A 96 -2.88 7.33 -0.47
N ALA A 97 -1.61 7.20 -0.86
CA ALA A 97 -0.69 8.32 -1.03
C ALA A 97 -0.80 8.81 -2.48
N SER A 98 -1.66 9.81 -2.71
CA SER A 98 -1.95 10.35 -4.04
C SER A 98 -0.97 11.47 -4.45
N ALA A 99 -0.83 11.69 -5.76
CA ALA A 99 -0.07 12.82 -6.29
C ALA A 99 -0.89 14.14 -6.33
N GLY A 100 -2.09 14.14 -5.74
CA GLY A 100 -3.08 15.20 -5.81
C GLY A 100 -4.50 14.65 -5.86
N GLU A 101 -5.48 15.55 -5.92
CA GLU A 101 -6.90 15.18 -6.05
C GLU A 101 -7.13 14.33 -7.30
N ASN A 102 -7.78 13.18 -7.13
CA ASN A 102 -8.05 12.19 -8.17
C ASN A 102 -6.81 11.62 -8.88
N LEU A 103 -5.65 11.66 -8.23
CA LEU A 103 -4.38 11.15 -8.76
C LEU A 103 -3.82 9.98 -7.93
N ASN A 104 -4.66 8.98 -7.65
CA ASN A 104 -4.24 7.76 -6.97
C ASN A 104 -3.51 6.80 -7.92
N ALA A 105 -2.45 6.16 -7.44
CA ALA A 105 -1.67 5.16 -8.18
C ALA A 105 -1.45 3.90 -7.32
N SER A 106 -0.20 3.52 -7.02
CA SER A 106 0.11 2.33 -6.22
C SER A 106 0.52 2.62 -4.78
N GLN A 107 0.93 3.87 -4.48
CA GLN A 107 1.47 4.21 -3.18
C GLN A 107 0.36 4.33 -2.13
N PHE A 108 0.65 3.85 -0.93
CA PHE A 108 -0.27 3.89 0.21
C PHE A 108 0.53 4.05 1.51
N TYR A 109 -0.15 4.44 2.57
CA TYR A 109 0.44 4.55 3.89
C TYR A 109 -0.42 3.94 4.98
N PHE A 110 0.25 3.58 6.07
CA PHE A 110 -0.38 3.24 7.35
C PHE A 110 -0.30 4.44 8.29
N THR A 111 -1.36 4.71 9.03
CA THR A 111 -1.29 5.65 10.16
C THR A 111 -0.54 5.01 11.33
N LEU A 112 0.33 5.79 11.98
CA LEU A 112 1.18 5.34 13.09
C LEU A 112 0.78 5.94 14.46
N ARG A 113 -0.26 6.79 14.47
CA ARG A 113 -0.98 7.22 15.66
C ARG A 113 -2.45 7.41 15.36
N ASP A 114 -3.20 7.66 16.42
CA ASP A 114 -4.62 7.99 16.38
C ASP A 114 -4.84 9.47 16.01
N ASP A 115 -6.08 9.79 15.62
CA ASP A 115 -6.58 11.16 15.41
C ASP A 115 -5.77 12.01 14.40
N LEU A 116 -5.59 11.49 13.18
CA LEU A 116 -5.00 12.22 12.05
C LEU A 116 -6.05 12.91 11.17
N ASP A 117 -7.08 13.49 11.79
CA ASP A 117 -8.29 14.03 11.14
C ASP A 117 -8.02 15.06 10.03
N TYR A 118 -6.86 15.72 10.03
CA TYR A 118 -6.47 16.66 8.97
C TYR A 118 -6.18 15.99 7.62
N LEU A 119 -6.06 14.66 7.58
CA LEU A 119 -5.97 13.84 6.38
C LEU A 119 -7.36 13.45 5.84
N ASP A 120 -8.41 13.55 6.67
CA ASP A 120 -9.78 13.22 6.26
C ASP A 120 -10.22 14.13 5.12
N GLY A 121 -10.99 13.55 4.18
CA GLY A 121 -11.46 14.27 3.01
C GLY A 121 -10.41 14.52 1.92
N LYS A 122 -9.14 14.15 2.16
CA LYS A 122 -8.02 14.39 1.21
C LYS A 122 -7.44 13.11 0.62
N HIS A 123 -7.52 12.01 1.37
CA HIS A 123 -6.96 10.72 0.97
C HIS A 123 -8.01 9.63 1.11
N THR A 124 -8.04 8.74 0.12
CA THR A 124 -8.95 7.59 0.12
C THR A 124 -8.50 6.57 1.15
N VAL A 125 -9.28 6.42 2.22
CA VAL A 125 -9.09 5.36 3.23
C VAL A 125 -9.77 4.10 2.71
N PHE A 126 -8.98 3.10 2.34
CA PHE A 126 -9.48 1.89 1.68
C PHE A 126 -9.34 0.62 2.54
N GLY A 127 -8.77 0.72 3.74
CA GLY A 127 -8.67 -0.41 4.65
C GLY A 127 -8.14 -0.05 6.03
N GLU A 128 -7.98 -1.08 6.86
CA GLU A 128 -7.46 -0.99 8.22
C GLU A 128 -6.70 -2.25 8.61
N VAL A 129 -5.73 -2.12 9.50
CA VAL A 129 -5.00 -3.26 10.05
C VAL A 129 -5.90 -4.03 11.01
N ALA A 130 -6.11 -5.31 10.71
CA ALA A 130 -6.82 -6.27 11.55
C ALA A 130 -5.87 -6.96 12.54
N GLU A 131 -4.67 -7.31 12.09
CA GLU A 131 -3.63 -7.98 12.91
C GLU A 131 -2.23 -7.45 12.57
N GLY A 132 -1.30 -7.52 13.52
CA GLY A 132 0.09 -7.10 13.34
C GLY A 132 0.36 -5.63 13.69
N LEU A 133 -0.40 -5.05 14.62
CA LEU A 133 -0.13 -3.70 15.14
C LEU A 133 1.28 -3.60 15.76
N GLU A 134 1.81 -4.68 16.36
CA GLU A 134 3.19 -4.72 16.87
C GLU A 134 4.24 -4.61 15.74
N THR A 135 3.92 -5.04 14.52
CA THR A 135 4.77 -4.80 13.35
C THR A 135 4.76 -3.32 12.99
N LEU A 136 3.60 -2.65 13.03
CA LEU A 136 3.53 -1.20 12.84
C LEU A 136 4.28 -0.43 13.94
N THR A 137 4.21 -0.86 15.20
CA THR A 137 5.01 -0.25 16.28
C THR A 137 6.51 -0.32 15.98
N ARG A 138 7.00 -1.49 15.53
CA ARG A 138 8.41 -1.65 15.13
C ARG A 138 8.80 -0.78 13.93
N ILE A 139 7.88 -0.58 12.98
CA ILE A 139 8.09 0.35 11.86
C ILE A 139 8.15 1.79 12.39
N ASN A 140 7.25 2.20 13.28
CA ASN A 140 7.20 3.54 13.87
C ASN A 140 8.48 3.90 14.65
N GLU A 141 9.14 2.90 15.25
CA GLU A 141 10.38 3.07 16.01
C GLU A 141 11.65 3.09 15.14
N ALA A 142 11.52 2.95 13.81
CA ALA A 142 12.68 2.94 12.92
C ALA A 142 13.46 4.26 12.99
N TYR A 143 14.78 4.16 13.08
CA TYR A 143 15.65 5.32 12.91
C TYR A 143 15.64 5.77 11.46
N VAL A 144 15.38 7.06 11.24
CA VAL A 144 15.25 7.66 9.91
C VAL A 144 16.24 8.81 9.72
N ASP A 145 16.55 9.09 8.46
CA ASP A 145 17.31 10.28 8.07
C ASP A 145 16.44 11.56 8.09
N GLU A 146 17.02 12.69 7.69
CA GLU A 146 16.33 14.00 7.63
C GLU A 146 15.11 14.01 6.68
N LYS A 147 15.06 13.08 5.71
CA LYS A 147 13.95 12.92 4.77
C LYS A 147 12.94 11.88 5.23
N SER A 148 13.03 11.45 6.50
CA SER A 148 12.21 10.39 7.06
C SER A 148 12.39 9.03 6.39
N ARG A 149 13.51 8.79 5.70
CA ARG A 149 13.83 7.48 5.11
C ARG A 149 14.50 6.60 6.16
N PRO A 150 14.02 5.37 6.41
CA PRO A 150 14.68 4.45 7.35
C PRO A 150 16.14 4.17 6.98
N TYR A 151 17.05 4.26 7.96
CA TYR A 151 18.46 3.90 7.78
C TYR A 151 18.63 2.41 7.48
N LYS A 152 17.81 1.58 8.13
CA LYS A 152 17.70 0.15 7.82
C LYS A 152 16.48 -0.05 6.93
N ASN A 153 16.70 -0.59 5.75
CA ASN A 153 15.64 -0.87 4.79
C ASN A 153 14.53 -1.74 5.40
N ILE A 154 13.29 -1.23 5.38
CA ILE A 154 12.09 -1.98 5.70
C ILE A 154 11.35 -2.24 4.38
N ARG A 155 11.00 -3.50 4.11
CA ARG A 155 10.46 -3.92 2.80
C ARG A 155 9.24 -4.82 2.94
N ILE A 156 8.35 -4.76 1.97
CA ILE A 156 7.33 -5.80 1.73
C ILE A 156 8.04 -6.98 1.06
N LYS A 157 8.04 -8.14 1.71
CA LYS A 157 8.58 -9.39 1.16
C LYS A 157 7.54 -10.07 0.30
N HIS A 158 6.33 -10.29 0.80
CA HIS A 158 5.28 -10.96 0.05
C HIS A 158 3.91 -10.40 0.42
N THR A 159 2.98 -10.51 -0.52
CA THR A 159 1.55 -10.29 -0.27
C THR A 159 0.80 -11.58 -0.58
N HIS A 160 -0.05 -11.98 0.36
CA HIS A 160 -0.96 -13.11 0.24
C HIS A 160 -2.38 -12.57 0.32
N ILE A 161 -3.12 -12.74 -0.77
CA ILE A 161 -4.51 -12.35 -0.83
C ILE A 161 -5.31 -13.49 -0.20
N LEU A 162 -5.97 -13.19 0.91
CA LEU A 162 -6.77 -14.19 1.64
C LEU A 162 -8.14 -14.34 0.98
N ASP A 163 -8.68 -13.24 0.46
CA ASP A 163 -9.95 -13.18 -0.26
C ASP A 163 -9.93 -12.05 -1.31
N ASP A 164 -10.43 -12.32 -2.51
CA ASP A 164 -10.55 -11.35 -3.61
C ASP A 164 -11.95 -11.45 -4.23
N PRO A 165 -12.83 -10.47 -3.98
CA PRO A 165 -14.21 -10.50 -4.49
C PRO A 165 -14.31 -10.03 -5.95
N PHE A 166 -13.22 -9.52 -6.53
CA PHE A 166 -13.25 -8.94 -7.86
C PHE A 166 -12.79 -9.95 -8.91
N ASP A 167 -13.48 -9.98 -10.04
CA ASP A 167 -13.01 -10.75 -11.19
C ASP A 167 -11.64 -10.27 -11.68
N ASP A 168 -10.84 -11.23 -12.14
CA ASP A 168 -9.56 -10.94 -12.78
C ASP A 168 -9.80 -10.61 -14.27
N PRO A 169 -9.40 -9.42 -14.74
CA PRO A 169 -9.46 -9.11 -16.16
C PRO A 169 -8.48 -10.04 -16.92
N PRO A 170 -8.81 -10.49 -18.14
CA PRO A 170 -7.98 -11.44 -18.88
C PRO A 170 -6.51 -11.04 -19.01
N GLN A 171 -6.25 -9.75 -19.22
CA GLN A 171 -4.91 -9.17 -19.36
C GLN A 171 -4.06 -9.33 -18.09
N LEU A 172 -4.67 -9.49 -16.91
CA LEU A 172 -3.93 -9.64 -15.65
C LEU A 172 -3.11 -10.92 -15.62
N SER A 173 -3.61 -12.00 -16.24
CA SER A 173 -2.96 -13.31 -16.24
C SER A 173 -1.55 -13.28 -16.85
N GLU A 174 -1.34 -12.44 -17.86
CA GLU A 174 -0.04 -12.25 -18.53
C GLU A 174 0.96 -11.50 -17.66
N LEU A 175 0.48 -10.76 -16.65
CA LEU A 175 1.30 -9.95 -15.75
C LEU A 175 1.69 -10.71 -14.48
N ILE A 176 1.06 -11.84 -14.20
CA ILE A 176 1.39 -12.67 -13.03
C ILE A 176 2.72 -13.39 -13.32
N PRO A 177 3.75 -13.21 -12.49
CA PRO A 177 5.01 -13.90 -12.69
C PRO A 177 4.82 -15.42 -12.63
N GLY A 178 5.28 -16.14 -13.65
CA GLY A 178 5.17 -17.61 -13.72
C GLY A 178 6.07 -18.36 -12.71
N ALA A 179 7.03 -17.66 -12.11
CA ALA A 179 7.89 -18.18 -11.06
C ALA A 179 8.20 -17.08 -10.04
N SER A 180 8.67 -17.48 -8.85
CA SER A 180 9.23 -16.52 -7.90
C SER A 180 10.48 -15.86 -8.51
N PRO A 181 10.73 -14.57 -8.25
CA PRO A 181 11.94 -13.91 -8.72
C PRO A 181 13.20 -14.70 -8.33
N GLU A 182 14.09 -14.93 -9.28
CA GLU A 182 15.37 -15.57 -9.01
C GLU A 182 16.34 -14.56 -8.39
N GLY A 183 16.72 -14.80 -7.13
CA GLY A 183 17.73 -14.01 -6.43
C GLY A 183 17.29 -13.57 -5.05
N LYS A 184 18.24 -13.50 -4.11
CA LYS A 184 18.02 -12.74 -2.87
C LYS A 184 17.80 -11.27 -3.25
N PRO A 185 16.89 -10.54 -2.58
CA PRO A 185 16.93 -9.08 -2.63
C PRO A 185 18.38 -8.67 -2.40
N LYS A 186 18.94 -7.76 -3.21
CA LYS A 186 20.30 -7.27 -2.97
C LYS A 186 20.36 -6.80 -1.51
N ASP A 187 21.08 -7.55 -0.69
CA ASP A 187 21.33 -7.20 0.69
C ASP A 187 22.25 -5.97 0.64
N GLU A 188 21.65 -4.78 0.78
CA GLU A 188 22.29 -3.48 1.04
C GLU A 188 21.68 -2.85 2.28
#